data_AF-A0A7V0MHZ2-F1
#
_entry.id   AF-A0A7V0MHZ2-F1
#
_cell.length_a   1.000
_cell.length_b   1.000
_cell.length_c   1.000
_cell.angle_alpha   90.00
_cell.angle_beta   90.00
_cell.angle_gamma   90.00
#
_symmetry.space_group_name_H-M   'P 1'
#
loop_
_entity.id
_entity.type
_entity.pdbx_description
1 polymer ?
#
loop_
_entity_poly.entity_id
_entity_poly.type
_entity_poly.pdbx_seq_one_letter_code
_entity_poly.pdbx_strand_id
1 'polypeptide(L)'
;MAVKIYTRTGDKGKTGLFSGERVEKDDVRVKAYGSVDELNSILGWCLVIVENDWLKELIDKLQNQLFILGGDLATPPIGKWAEKVKRIDES
;
A
#
# COMPACT_ATOMS: atom_id res chain seq x y z
N MET A 1 -13.79 2.23 -22.78
CA MET A 1 -12.35 2.57 -22.87
C MET A 1 -11.71 2.29 -21.52
N ALA A 2 -10.63 1.52 -21.48
CA ALA A 2 -9.93 1.24 -20.22
C ALA A 2 -9.23 2.50 -19.71
N VAL A 3 -9.31 2.74 -18.39
CA VAL A 3 -8.59 3.84 -17.74
C VAL A 3 -7.09 3.62 -17.89
N LYS A 4 -6.36 4.66 -18.31
CA LYS A 4 -4.90 4.64 -18.35
C LYS A 4 -4.38 4.61 -16.92
N ILE A 5 -3.59 3.59 -16.59
CA ILE A 5 -2.94 3.46 -15.28
C ILE A 5 -1.85 4.55 -15.12
N TYR A 6 -1.17 4.94 -16.21
CA TYR A 6 -0.14 5.98 -16.16
C TYR A 6 -0.73 7.40 -16.27
N THR A 7 -0.37 8.27 -15.33
CA THR A 7 -0.76 9.69 -15.33
C THR A 7 0.40 10.64 -15.65
N ARG A 8 1.65 10.15 -15.62
CA ARG A 8 2.91 10.94 -15.76
C ARG A 8 3.10 12.05 -14.71
N THR A 9 2.23 12.13 -13.72
CA THR A 9 2.35 13.11 -12.62
C THR A 9 3.59 12.86 -11.76
N GLY A 10 4.18 11.67 -11.82
CA GLY A 10 5.37 11.28 -11.05
C GLY A 10 6.70 11.49 -11.76
N ASP A 11 6.71 11.98 -13.00
CA ASP A 11 7.91 12.00 -13.85
C ASP A 11 8.96 13.00 -13.34
N LYS A 12 8.54 14.02 -12.58
CA LYS A 12 9.40 15.02 -11.95
C LYS A 12 9.95 14.59 -10.58
N GLY A 13 9.95 13.30 -10.25
CA GLY A 13 10.50 12.79 -8.99
C GLY A 13 9.57 12.85 -7.77
N LYS A 14 8.42 13.52 -7.87
CA LYS A 14 7.43 13.64 -6.77
C LYS A 14 6.26 12.68 -6.90
N THR A 15 5.70 12.23 -5.78
CA THR A 15 4.45 11.45 -5.73
C THR A 15 3.41 12.14 -4.84
N GLY A 16 2.14 11.77 -5.00
CA GLY A 16 1.06 12.28 -4.17
C GLY A 16 0.75 11.34 -3.01
N LEU A 17 0.51 11.89 -1.83
CA LEU A 17 -0.05 11.20 -0.68
C LEU A 17 -1.58 11.32 -0.67
N PHE A 18 -2.24 10.46 0.10
CA PHE A 18 -3.69 10.55 0.32
C PHE A 18 -4.08 11.79 1.15
N SER A 19 -3.15 12.47 1.83
CA SER A 19 -3.44 13.79 2.42
C SER A 19 -3.72 14.86 1.36
N GLY A 20 -3.34 14.63 0.09
CA GLY A 20 -3.31 15.64 -0.98
C GLY A 20 -1.95 16.32 -1.13
N GLU A 21 -1.02 16.07 -0.21
CA GLU A 21 0.36 16.55 -0.27
C GLU A 21 1.15 15.84 -1.38
N ARG A 22 2.19 16.50 -1.89
CA ARG A 22 3.16 15.89 -2.80
C ARG A 22 4.55 15.88 -2.18
N VAL A 23 5.12 14.70 -2.05
CA VAL A 23 6.44 14.45 -1.46
C VAL A 23 7.40 13.92 -2.52
N GLU A 24 8.71 13.96 -2.24
CA GLU A 24 9.70 13.31 -3.09
C GLU A 24 9.53 11.78 -3.05
N LYS A 25 9.89 11.08 -4.12
CA LYS A 25 9.78 9.61 -4.19
C LYS A 25 10.71 8.89 -3.22
N ASP A 26 11.74 9.56 -2.71
CA ASP A 26 12.69 9.03 -1.74
C ASP A 26 12.35 9.39 -0.28
N ASP A 27 11.22 10.07 -0.06
CA ASP A 27 10.68 10.36 1.27
C ASP A 27 10.52 9.07 2.09
N VAL A 28 10.80 9.17 3.40
CA VAL A 28 10.76 8.03 4.33
C VAL A 28 9.38 7.34 4.33
N ARG A 29 8.30 8.10 4.16
CA ARG A 29 6.93 7.58 4.10
C ARG A 29 6.71 6.76 2.84
N VAL A 30 7.20 7.26 1.69
CA VAL A 30 7.09 6.57 0.39
C VAL A 30 7.85 5.26 0.43
N LYS A 31 9.06 5.27 1.01
CA LYS A 31 9.84 4.06 1.23
C LYS A 31 9.11 3.08 2.15
N ALA A 32 8.51 3.55 3.24
CA ALA A 32 7.82 2.69 4.20
C ALA A 32 6.66 1.89 3.57
N TYR A 33 5.70 2.57 2.93
CA TYR A 33 4.60 1.84 2.28
C TYR A 33 5.05 1.10 1.01
N GLY A 34 6.14 1.54 0.37
CA GLY A 34 6.77 0.81 -0.74
C GLY A 34 7.34 -0.55 -0.31
N SER A 35 8.02 -0.62 0.83
CA SER A 35 8.49 -1.88 1.40
C SER A 35 7.34 -2.81 1.83
N VAL A 36 6.23 -2.23 2.30
CA VAL A 36 5.01 -3.00 2.59
C VAL A 36 4.42 -3.60 1.31
N ASP A 37 4.37 -2.84 0.21
CA ASP A 37 3.90 -3.32 -1.10
C ASP A 37 4.80 -4.41 -1.69
N GLU A 38 6.12 -4.29 -1.52
CA GLU A 38 7.09 -5.31 -1.91
C GLU A 38 6.86 -6.63 -1.13
N LEU A 39 6.74 -6.56 0.20
CA LEU A 39 6.43 -7.73 1.03
C LEU A 39 5.10 -8.37 0.60
N ASN A 40 4.07 -7.56 0.37
CA ASN A 40 2.76 -8.06 -0.04
C ASN A 40 2.84 -8.78 -1.39
N SER A 41 3.65 -8.27 -2.32
CA SER A 41 3.89 -8.91 -3.61
C SER A 41 4.61 -10.26 -3.48
N ILE A 42 5.60 -10.36 -2.58
CA ILE A 42 6.31 -11.63 -2.29
C ILE A 42 5.33 -12.66 -1.70
N LEU A 43 4.46 -12.25 -0.79
CA LEU A 43 3.42 -13.13 -0.23
C LEU A 43 2.45 -13.65 -1.31
N GLY A 44 2.11 -12.80 -2.29
CA GLY A 44 1.30 -13.20 -3.44
C GLY A 44 1.97 -14.30 -4.27
N TRP A 45 3.29 -14.24 -4.42
CA TRP A 45 4.07 -15.32 -5.02
C TRP A 45 4.03 -16.60 -4.17
N CYS A 46 4.15 -16.48 -2.84
CA CYS A 46 4.07 -17.63 -1.94
C CYS A 46 2.74 -18.38 -2.05
N LEU A 47 1.61 -17.67 -2.24
CA LEU A 47 0.29 -18.29 -2.44
C LEU A 47 0.22 -19.23 -3.65
N VAL A 48 1.01 -18.97 -4.70
CA VAL A 48 1.03 -19.79 -5.91
C VAL A 48 1.71 -21.13 -5.69
N ILE A 49 2.69 -21.19 -4.79
CA ILE A 49 3.56 -22.36 -4.60
C ILE A 49 3.25 -23.18 -3.35
N VAL A 50 2.54 -22.60 -2.37
CA VAL A 50 2.23 -23.29 -1.12
C VAL A 50 1.06 -24.25 -1.29
N GLU A 51 1.22 -25.48 -0.83
CA GLU A 51 0.16 -26.50 -0.90
C GLU A 51 -0.70 -26.54 0.36
N ASN A 52 -0.16 -26.11 1.49
CA ASN A 52 -0.84 -26.13 2.78
C ASN A 52 -1.95 -25.07 2.87
N ASP A 53 -3.20 -25.50 3.04
CA ASP A 53 -4.35 -24.60 3.02
C ASP A 53 -4.40 -23.63 4.22
N TRP A 54 -3.93 -24.05 5.39
CA TRP A 54 -3.80 -23.14 6.53
C TRP A 54 -2.82 -22.00 6.26
N LEU A 55 -1.69 -22.28 5.60
CA LEU A 55 -0.76 -21.24 5.16
C LEU A 55 -1.38 -20.31 4.11
N LYS A 56 -2.19 -20.83 3.18
CA LYS A 56 -2.90 -19.98 2.20
C LYS A 56 -3.85 -19.01 2.90
N GLU A 57 -4.67 -19.50 3.83
CA GLU A 57 -5.58 -18.66 4.61
C GLU A 57 -4.84 -17.62 5.47
N LEU A 58 -3.71 -18.00 6.06
CA LEU A 58 -2.87 -17.08 6.82
C LEU A 58 -2.29 -15.99 5.92
N ILE A 59 -1.74 -16.37 4.76
CA ILE A 59 -1.16 -15.41 3.82
C ILE A 59 -2.24 -14.45 3.31
N ASP A 60 -3.42 -14.94 2.92
CA ASP A 60 -4.52 -14.10 2.46
C ASP A 60 -4.94 -13.05 3.52
N LYS A 61 -5.03 -13.47 4.80
CA LYS A 61 -5.27 -12.54 5.91
C LYS A 61 -4.16 -11.50 6.05
N LEU A 62 -2.90 -11.91 5.96
CA LEU A 62 -1.75 -11.01 6.04
C LEU A 62 -1.71 -10.02 4.87
N GLN A 63 -1.99 -10.44 3.64
CA GLN A 63 -2.03 -9.56 2.47
C GLN A 63 -3.10 -8.47 2.62
N ASN A 64 -4.28 -8.82 3.16
CA ASN A 64 -5.34 -7.86 3.48
C ASN A 64 -4.89 -6.85 4.56
N GLN A 65 -4.22 -7.31 5.62
CA GLN A 65 -3.68 -6.42 6.66
C GLN A 65 -2.58 -5.50 6.13
N LEU A 66 -1.67 -6.01 5.29
CA LEU A 66 -0.62 -5.20 4.66
C LEU A 66 -1.20 -4.15 3.70
N PHE A 67 -2.30 -4.44 3.02
CA PHE A 67 -2.99 -3.46 2.18
C PHE A 67 -3.55 -2.30 3.03
N ILE A 68 -4.15 -2.61 4.18
CA ILE A 68 -4.63 -1.60 5.14
C ILE A 68 -3.43 -0.80 5.69
N LEU A 69 -2.35 -1.46 6.07
CA LEU A 69 -1.12 -0.81 6.55
C LEU A 69 -0.54 0.16 5.52
N GLY A 70 -0.48 -0.26 4.24
CA GLY A 70 0.00 0.59 3.16
C GLY A 70 -0.87 1.84 2.99
N GLY A 71 -2.20 1.70 3.06
CA GLY A 71 -3.13 2.81 3.03
C GLY A 71 -2.96 3.76 4.21
N ASP A 72 -2.80 3.22 5.42
CA ASP A 72 -2.56 3.96 6.66
C ASP A 72 -1.26 4.78 6.57
N LEU A 73 -0.14 4.14 6.21
CA LEU A 73 1.16 4.79 6.04
C LEU A 73 1.15 5.90 4.98
N ALA A 74 0.44 5.68 3.87
CA ALA A 74 0.28 6.66 2.79
C ALA A 74 -0.61 7.85 3.17
N THR A 75 -1.28 7.79 4.33
CA THR A 75 -2.26 8.78 4.78
C THR A 75 -1.85 9.37 6.13
N PRO A 76 -1.18 10.54 6.14
CA PRO A 76 -0.92 11.28 7.37
C PRO A 76 -2.18 11.46 8.24
N PRO A 77 -2.04 11.59 9.58
CA PRO A 77 -3.18 11.75 10.49
C PRO A 77 -4.04 12.99 10.20
N ILE A 78 -3.47 13.97 9.48
CA ILE A 78 -4.12 15.20 9.07
C ILE A 78 -4.08 15.26 7.54
N GLY A 79 -5.20 15.59 6.92
CA GLY A 79 -5.25 15.79 5.47
C GLY A 79 -6.61 15.46 4.87
N LYS A 80 -6.73 15.66 3.55
CA LYS A 80 -7.99 15.62 2.81
C LYS A 80 -8.80 14.33 2.98
N TRP A 81 -8.13 13.19 3.18
CA TRP A 81 -8.76 11.87 3.28
C TRP A 81 -8.44 11.11 4.56
N ALA A 82 -7.91 11.79 5.60
CA ALA A 82 -7.45 11.14 6.82
C ALA A 82 -8.54 10.33 7.56
N GLU A 83 -9.79 10.80 7.52
CA GLU A 83 -10.95 10.13 8.15
C GLU A 83 -11.53 8.99 7.32
N LYS A 84 -11.09 8.83 6.06
CA LYS A 84 -11.64 7.82 5.13
C LYS A 84 -10.80 6.55 5.05
N VAL A 85 -9.66 6.54 5.73
CA VAL A 85 -8.70 5.44 5.68
C VAL A 85 -8.83 4.66 6.97
N LYS A 86 -9.10 3.36 6.84
CA LYS A 86 -9.10 2.41 7.96
C LYS A 86 -7.69 2.35 8.54
N ARG A 87 -7.56 2.53 9.86
CA ARG A 87 -6.28 2.42 10.54
C ARG A 87 -6.01 0.97 10.92
N ILE A 88 -4.74 0.57 10.97
CA ILE A 88 -4.41 -0.84 11.19
C ILE A 88 -4.74 -1.31 12.61
N ASP A 89 -4.73 -0.42 13.59
CA ASP A 89 -5.17 -0.69 14.97
C ASP A 89 -6.68 -0.89 15.10
N GLU A 90 -7.45 -0.49 14.08
CA GLU A 90 -8.90 -0.72 13.96
C GLU A 90 -9.23 -2.03 13.20
N SER A 91 -8.22 -2.85 12.87
CA SER A 91 -8.33 -3.98 11.92
C SER A 91 -8.20 -5.37 12.50
#